data_AF-A0A5A5TF83-F1
#
_entry.id   AF-A0A5A5TF83-F1
#
_cell.length_a   1.000
_cell.length_b   1.000
_cell.length_c   1.000
_cell.angle_alpha   90.00
_cell.angle_beta   90.00
_cell.angle_gamma   90.00
#
_symmetry.space_group_name_H-M   'P 1'
#
loop_
_entity.id
_entity.type
_entity.pdbx_description
1 polymer ?
#
loop_
_entity_poly.entity_id
_entity_poly.type
_entity_poly.pdbx_seq_one_letter_code
_entity_poly.pdbx_strand_id
1 'polypeptide(L)' 'MTAVQMILALGGPQLGEVESGLLAAVMGTSFTIFTGGMLTFLMIGCFTYRFPALSRYVHSQEISTYPMV' A
#
# COMPACT_ATOMS: atom_id res chain seq x y z
N MET A 1 -21.58 5.83 -9.60
CA MET A 1 -20.16 5.73 -9.96
C MET A 1 -19.75 7.02 -10.63
N THR A 2 -18.83 7.76 -10.03
CA THR A 2 -18.35 9.06 -10.52
C THR A 2 -16.95 8.91 -11.10
N ALA A 3 -16.63 9.65 -12.17
CA ALA A 3 -15.34 9.57 -12.87
C ALA A 3 -14.12 9.74 -11.94
N VAL A 4 -14.27 10.53 -10.87
CA VAL A 4 -13.24 10.73 -9.85
C VAL A 4 -12.93 9.43 -9.08
N GLN A 5 -13.95 8.62 -8.77
CA GLN A 5 -13.75 7.35 -8.08
C GLN A 5 -12.97 6.36 -8.96
N MET A 6 -13.20 6.38 -10.28
CA MET A 6 -12.45 5.54 -11.22
C MET A 6 -10.98 5.98 -11.32
N ILE A 7 -10.69 7.28 -11.41
CA ILE A 7 -9.32 7.78 -11.47
C ILE A 7 -8.53 7.45 -10.19
N LEU A 8 -9.13 7.60 -9.01
CA LEU A 8 -8.46 7.29 -7.75
C LEU A 8 -8.28 5.78 -7.54
N ALA A 9 -9.24 4.96 -7.96
CA ALA A 9 -9.18 3.51 -7.81
C ALA A 9 -8.23 2.83 -8.82
N LEU A 10 -8.20 3.31 -10.07
CA LEU A 10 -7.35 2.76 -11.13
C LEU A 10 -5.99 3.48 -11.25
N GLY A 11 -5.89 4.74 -10.85
CA GLY A 11 -4.69 5.54 -11.05
C GLY A 11 -3.48 5.05 -10.26
N GLY A 12 -3.69 4.57 -9.03
CA GLY A 12 -2.59 4.02 -8.20
C GLY A 12 -1.94 2.79 -8.84
N PRO A 13 -2.70 1.72 -9.15
CA PRO A 13 -2.17 0.53 -9.81
C PRO A 13 -1.58 0.81 -11.20
N GLN A 14 -2.25 1.63 -12.03
CA GLN A 14 -1.80 1.90 -13.40
C GLN A 14 -0.46 2.64 -13.46
N LEU A 15 -0.20 3.56 -12.52
CA LEU A 15 1.10 4.23 -12.45
C LEU A 15 2.22 3.22 -12.17
N GLY A 16 1.98 2.28 -11.25
CA GLY A 16 2.95 1.25 -10.90
C GLY A 16 3.26 0.29 -12.06
N GLU A 17 2.26 -0.05 -12.88
CA GLU A 17 2.45 -0.86 -14.09
C GLU A 17 3.34 -0.15 -15.13
N VAL A 18 3.15 1.17 -15.31
CA VAL A 18 3.96 1.98 -16.24
C VAL A 18 5.39 2.12 -15.72
N GLU A 19 5.58 2.44 -14.44
CA GLU A 19 6.91 2.57 -13.84
C GLU A 19 7.68 1.24 -13.88
N SER A 20 6.99 0.13 -13.57
CA SER A 20 7.58 -1.22 -13.62
C SER A 20 7.90 -1.63 -15.06
N GLY A 21 7.02 -1.33 -16.02
CA GLY A 21 7.26 -1.60 -17.44
C GLY A 21 8.47 -0.82 -17.97
N LEU A 22 8.61 0.46 -17.57
CA LEU A 22 9.75 1.31 -17.94
C LEU A 22 11.06 0.78 -17.35
N LEU A 23 11.07 0.43 -16.06
CA LEU A 23 12.25 -0.17 -15.43
C LEU A 23 12.62 -1.51 -16.09
N ALA A 24 11.63 -2.34 -16.41
CA ALA A 24 11.85 -3.63 -17.08
C ALA A 24 12.42 -3.45 -18.49
N ALA A 25 12.03 -2.39 -19.21
CA ALA A 25 12.58 -2.08 -20.53
C ALA A 25 14.04 -1.61 -20.46
N VAL A 26 14.43 -0.88 -19.41
CA VAL A 26 15.78 -0.30 -19.27
C VAL A 26 16.77 -1.27 -18.60
N MET A 27 16.36 -1.96 -17.54
CA MET A 27 17.22 -2.79 -16.68
C MET A 27 16.92 -4.28 -16.78
N GLY A 28 15.84 -4.67 -17.46
CA GLY A 28 15.39 -6.05 -17.57
C GLY A 28 14.38 -6.46 -16.49
N THR A 29 13.55 -7.46 -16.81
CA THR A 29 12.43 -7.91 -15.97
C THR A 29 12.85 -8.41 -14.59
N SER A 30 13.93 -9.21 -14.52
CA SER A 30 14.37 -9.82 -13.25
C SER A 30 14.86 -8.77 -12.24
N PHE A 31 15.55 -7.73 -12.72
CA PHE A 31 16.05 -6.66 -11.87
C PHE A 31 14.89 -5.81 -11.32
N THR A 32 13.94 -5.43 -12.18
CA THR A 32 12.76 -4.64 -11.78
C THR A 32 11.93 -5.31 -10.69
N ILE A 33 11.67 -6.61 -10.84
CA ILE A 33 10.89 -7.37 -9.85
C ILE A 33 11.62 -7.38 -8.51
N PHE A 34 12.94 -7.61 -8.54
CA PHE A 34 13.75 -7.64 -7.34
C PHE A 34 13.78 -6.26 -6.65
N THR A 35 14.02 -5.18 -7.39
CA THR A 35 14.07 -3.83 -6.82
C THR A 35 12.70 -3.38 -6.30
N GLY A 36 11.61 -3.67 -7.00
CA GLY A 36 10.26 -3.31 -6.57
C GLY A 36 9.83 -4.03 -5.29
N GLY A 37 10.11 -5.34 -5.20
CA GLY A 37 9.84 -6.13 -4.01
C GLY A 37 10.70 -5.72 -2.82
N MET A 38 12.01 -5.51 -3.03
CA MET A 38 12.94 -5.12 -1.96
C MET A 38 12.60 -3.73 -1.41
N LEU A 39 12.26 -2.78 -2.28
CA LEU A 39 11.79 -1.44 -1.89
C LEU A 39 10.53 -1.52 -1.02
N THR A 40 9.61 -2.43 -1.34
CA THR A 40 8.37 -2.64 -0.58
C THR A 40 8.67 -3.09 0.85
N PHE A 41 9.54 -4.08 1.03
CA PHE A 41 9.95 -4.54 2.36
C PHE A 41 10.64 -3.43 3.17
N LEU A 42 11.52 -2.67 2.51
CA LEU A 42 12.23 -1.55 3.14
C LEU A 42 11.24 -0.46 3.58
N MET A 43 10.27 -0.13 2.74
CA MET A 43 9.22 0.84 3.06
C MET A 43 8.33 0.37 4.23
N ILE A 44 7.87 -0.88 4.23
CA ILE A 44 7.11 -1.44 5.38
C ILE A 44 7.94 -1.39 6.66
N GLY A 45 9.22 -1.78 6.61
CA GLY A 45 10.11 -1.71 7.76
C GLY A 45 10.24 -0.27 8.28
N CYS A 46 10.54 0.67 7.38
CA CYS A 46 10.62 2.10 7.69
C CYS A 46 9.32 2.64 8.30
N PHE A 47 8.17 2.26 7.75
CA PHE A 47 6.86 2.68 8.24
C PHE A 47 6.59 2.15 9.65
N THR A 48 6.95 0.90 9.92
CA THR A 48 6.80 0.28 11.24
C THR A 48 7.68 0.96 12.29
N TYR A 49 8.90 1.36 11.94
CA TYR A 49 9.77 2.14 12.82
C TYR A 49 9.27 3.58 13.04
N ARG A 50 8.72 4.22 12.00
CA ARG A 50 8.27 5.62 12.06
C ARG A 50 6.92 5.78 12.76
N PHE A 51 6.03 4.81 12.65
CA PHE A 51 4.70 4.82 13.26
C PHE A 51 4.51 3.67 14.26
N PRO A 52 5.25 3.67 15.39
CA PRO A 52 5.11 2.64 16.43
C PRO A 52 3.73 2.65 17.09
N ALA A 53 2.98 3.75 16.96
CA ALA A 53 1.60 3.89 17.44
C ALA A 53 0.62 2.92 16.76
N LEU A 54 0.87 2.51 15.50
CA LEU A 54 0.07 1.49 14.81
C LEU A 54 0.43 0.08 15.25
N SER A 55 1.71 -0.19 15.53
CA SER A 55 2.17 -1.53 15.94
C SER A 55 1.66 -1.93 17.34
N ARG A 56 1.37 -0.95 18.20
CA ARG A 56 0.74 -1.16 19.52
C ARG A 56 -0.76 -0.90 19.54
N TYR A 57 -1.40 -0.75 18.37
CA TYR A 57 -2.84 -0.57 18.31
C TYR A 57 -3.55 -1.88 18.67
N VAL A 58 -3.71 -2.12 19.98
CA VAL A 58 -4.63 -3.11 20.52
C VAL A 58 -6.03 -2.56 20.33
N HIS A 59 -6.82 -3.22 19.50
CA HIS A 59 -8.21 -2.89 19.27
C HIS A 59 -8.99 -3.08 20.57
N SER A 60 -9.07 -2.03 21.40
CA SER A 60 -10.03 -1.97 22.49
C SER A 60 -11.38 -1.74 21.84
N GLN A 61 -12.03 -2.84 21.47
CA GLN A 61 -13.45 -2.91 21.14
C GLN A 61 -14.24 -2.46 22.37
N GLU A 62 -14.37 -1.15 22.55
CA GLU A 62 -15.47 -0.60 23.33
C GLU A 62 -16.73 -0.78 22.49
N ILE A 63 -17.20 -2.02 22.42
CA ILE A 63 -18.59 -2.34 22.06
C ILE A 63 -19.41 -1.88 23.27
N SER A 64 -19.52 -0.57 23.42
CA SER A 64 -20.48 0.06 24.32
C SER A 64 -21.84 -0.10 23.67
N THR A 65 -22.55 -1.12 24.12
CA THR A 65 -23.95 -1.00 24.53
C THR A 65 -24.83 -0.18 23.58
N TYR A 66 -25.28 -0.79 22.48
CA TYR A 66 -26.62 -0.46 21.97
C TYR A 66 -27.61 -1.30 22.77
N PRO A 67 -28.43 -0.71 23.65
CA PRO A 67 -29.56 -1.45 24.20
C PRO A 67 -30.50 -1.78 23.03
N MET A 68 -30.84 -3.06 22.86
CA MET A 68 -32.03 -3.43 22.11
C MET A 68 -33.25 -2.91 22.88
N VAL A 69 -33.80 -1.78 22.43
CA VAL A 69 -35.17 -1.34 22.70
C VAL A 69 -35.82 -1.01 21.37
#